data_AF-A0A3P8WQW9-F1
#
_entry.id   AF-A0A3P8WQW9-F1
#
_cell.length_a   1.000
_cell.length_b   1.000
_cell.length_c   1.000
_cell.angle_alpha   90.00
_cell.angle_beta   90.00
_cell.angle_gamma   90.00
#
_symmetry.space_group_name_H-M   'P 1'
#
loop_
_entity.id
_entity.type
_entity.pdbx_description
1 polymer ?
#
loop_
_entity_poly.entity_id
_entity_poly.type
_entity_poly.pdbx_seq_one_letter_code
_entity_poly.pdbx_strand_id
1 'polypeptide(L)'
;MAGIIKKQILKHLSRFTKNLSPDKINLSTLKGEGQLSNLELDEEVLQNMLDLPTWLAVTRVYCNKAAIRIQWTKLKTSPICLFLDKVEVEMRTCEEPRPPNGPSPIAITAGQSEYGFAEKVVEGMSVRINSIIIKVQARAFHASFELWQLQGNSLNPKWQHSDLRYTRVTDPKRGEVLTFKEINWQSLRIEADAIESDDQDLSSTPLRLITNQGRIRIALKRRIKDCNVLASKLLFILDDLLWVLTDSQLKAIIHYAKSLSEAMEKSAQQRKSMAAESLQVRPSQNIKFTTADCFILYFDHYDVKESSYHTFISRLDLHVCNDSSSMDEDEPPPVGLQGAMQLTFRKLGFDYYPIHRPGEPFTFTTAFSPQDYFSSVLPLILNPQVSTRGRQNKKTQSLLSCNRKTLQLPDGVPAVHLQFTEYYFSDNPSLSGRWS
;
A
#
# COMPACT_ATOMS: atom_id res chain seq x y z
N MET A 1 -25.54 -2.03 30.37
CA MET A 1 -24.76 -1.29 29.35
C MET A 1 -23.48 -2.02 28.91
N ALA A 2 -22.59 -2.44 29.83
CA ALA A 2 -21.35 -3.14 29.49
C ALA A 2 -21.55 -4.40 28.61
N GLY A 3 -22.54 -5.25 28.94
CA GLY A 3 -22.82 -6.48 28.17
C GLY A 3 -23.26 -6.23 26.71
N ILE A 4 -23.93 -5.10 26.43
CA ILE A 4 -24.36 -4.72 25.07
C ILE A 4 -23.14 -4.36 24.22
N ILE A 5 -22.23 -3.56 24.78
CA ILE A 5 -20.97 -3.16 24.12
C ILE A 5 -20.09 -4.40 23.85
N LYS A 6 -20.00 -5.34 24.79
CA LYS A 6 -19.26 -6.60 24.57
C LYS A 6 -19.83 -7.35 23.36
N LYS A 7 -21.15 -7.52 23.30
CA LYS A 7 -21.82 -8.20 22.18
C LYS A 7 -21.63 -7.46 20.85
N GLN A 8 -21.67 -6.14 20.83
CA GLN A 8 -21.46 -5.35 19.62
C GLN A 8 -20.03 -5.52 19.07
N ILE A 9 -19.01 -5.44 19.94
CA ILE A 9 -17.61 -5.66 19.54
C ILE A 9 -17.42 -7.08 19.00
N LEU A 10 -17.94 -8.09 19.69
CA LEU A 10 -17.86 -9.49 19.24
C LEU A 10 -18.58 -9.71 17.90
N LYS A 11 -19.71 -9.05 17.68
CA LYS A 11 -20.44 -9.06 16.40
C LYS A 11 -19.63 -8.45 15.26
N HIS A 12 -18.86 -7.38 15.52
CA HIS A 12 -17.95 -6.85 14.51
C HIS A 12 -16.83 -7.84 14.17
N LEU A 13 -16.26 -8.51 15.17
CA LEU A 13 -15.19 -9.47 14.95
C LEU A 13 -15.66 -10.70 14.17
N SER A 14 -16.87 -11.20 14.47
CA SER A 14 -17.43 -12.34 13.76
C SER A 14 -17.70 -12.06 12.28
N ARG A 15 -17.86 -10.80 11.86
CA ARG A 15 -18.03 -10.44 10.43
C ARG A 15 -16.79 -10.76 9.59
N PHE A 16 -15.60 -10.84 10.19
CA PHE A 16 -14.37 -11.14 9.46
C PHE A 16 -14.14 -12.63 9.22
N THR A 17 -15.04 -13.49 9.67
CA THR A 17 -14.88 -14.95 9.69
C THR A 17 -16.14 -15.61 9.16
N LYS A 18 -16.02 -16.58 8.26
CA LYS A 18 -17.17 -17.27 7.65
C LYS A 18 -17.96 -18.13 8.64
N ASN A 19 -17.25 -18.77 9.58
CA ASN A 19 -17.80 -19.88 10.38
C ASN A 19 -17.79 -19.63 11.90
N LEU A 20 -17.62 -18.37 12.32
CA LEU A 20 -17.59 -17.99 13.74
C LEU A 20 -18.93 -17.36 14.14
N SER A 21 -19.78 -18.11 14.84
CA SER A 21 -20.89 -17.48 15.55
C SER A 21 -20.36 -16.74 16.78
N PRO A 22 -21.00 -15.64 17.21
CA PRO A 22 -20.63 -14.93 18.45
C PRO A 22 -20.59 -15.85 19.68
N ASP A 23 -21.36 -16.93 19.67
CA ASP A 23 -21.45 -17.91 20.76
C ASP A 23 -20.27 -18.91 20.79
N LYS A 24 -19.61 -19.15 19.65
CA LYS A 24 -18.38 -19.96 19.56
C LYS A 24 -17.14 -19.20 20.04
N ILE A 25 -17.24 -17.88 20.19
CA ILE A 25 -16.18 -17.07 20.80
C ILE A 25 -16.19 -17.38 22.31
N ASN A 26 -15.32 -18.32 22.72
CA ASN A 26 -15.21 -18.88 24.06
C ASN A 26 -15.57 -17.90 25.20
N LEU A 27 -16.22 -18.42 26.26
CA LEU A 27 -16.53 -17.70 27.52
C LEU A 27 -15.33 -16.94 28.11
N SER A 28 -14.10 -17.41 27.84
CA SER A 28 -12.86 -16.74 28.22
C SER A 28 -12.70 -15.35 27.58
N THR A 29 -13.22 -15.14 26.35
CA THR A 29 -13.15 -13.84 25.65
C THR A 29 -14.01 -12.79 26.36
N LEU A 30 -15.13 -13.21 26.97
CA LEU A 30 -15.93 -12.35 27.84
C LEU A 30 -15.20 -11.98 29.15
N LYS A 31 -14.26 -12.82 29.59
CA LYS A 31 -13.30 -12.54 30.67
C LYS A 31 -12.08 -11.72 30.21
N GLY A 32 -11.90 -11.56 28.90
CA GLY A 32 -10.86 -10.72 28.30
C GLY A 32 -9.80 -11.47 27.50
N GLU A 33 -9.87 -12.80 27.38
CA GLU A 33 -8.87 -13.59 26.64
C GLU A 33 -9.53 -14.71 25.84
N GLY A 34 -9.31 -14.77 24.53
CA GLY A 34 -9.86 -15.79 23.66
C GLY A 34 -8.79 -16.41 22.80
N GLN A 35 -8.96 -17.69 22.46
CA GLN A 35 -8.17 -18.36 21.43
C GLN A 35 -9.09 -19.13 20.49
N LEU A 36 -8.75 -19.08 19.22
CA LEU A 36 -9.42 -19.73 18.11
C LEU A 36 -8.35 -20.33 17.20
N SER A 37 -8.70 -21.42 16.51
CA SER A 37 -7.81 -22.10 15.57
C SER A 37 -8.56 -22.42 14.29
N ASN A 38 -7.83 -22.55 13.19
CA ASN A 38 -8.34 -22.90 11.86
C ASN A 38 -9.49 -21.98 11.42
N LEU A 39 -9.25 -20.68 11.47
CA LEU A 39 -10.22 -19.67 11.06
C LEU A 39 -10.17 -19.47 9.55
N GLU A 40 -11.32 -19.61 8.91
CA GLU A 40 -11.54 -19.11 7.55
C GLU A 40 -12.08 -17.68 7.63
N LEU A 41 -11.33 -16.75 7.04
CA LEU A 41 -11.72 -15.36 6.98
C LEU A 41 -12.58 -15.13 5.75
N ASP A 42 -13.47 -14.15 5.84
CA ASP A 42 -14.37 -13.79 4.75
C ASP A 42 -13.61 -12.96 3.69
N GLU A 43 -13.57 -13.44 2.44
CA GLU A 43 -12.77 -12.84 1.38
C GLU A 43 -13.36 -11.51 0.91
N GLU A 44 -14.68 -11.39 0.81
CA GLU A 44 -15.33 -10.15 0.39
C GLU A 44 -15.09 -9.06 1.43
N VAL A 45 -15.23 -9.40 2.71
CA VAL A 45 -14.97 -8.48 3.82
C VAL A 45 -13.51 -8.01 3.80
N LEU A 46 -12.55 -8.90 3.54
CA LEU A 46 -11.14 -8.52 3.44
C LEU A 46 -10.81 -7.72 2.19
N GLN A 47 -11.38 -8.06 1.03
CA GLN A 47 -11.25 -7.28 -0.21
C GLN A 47 -11.73 -5.84 0.00
N ASN A 48 -12.91 -5.67 0.62
CA ASN A 48 -13.50 -4.36 0.92
C ASN A 48 -12.73 -3.59 2.00
N MET A 49 -12.09 -4.28 2.95
CA MET A 49 -11.32 -3.65 4.03
C MET A 49 -9.96 -3.14 3.56
N LEU A 50 -9.28 -3.93 2.71
CA LEU A 50 -7.97 -3.60 2.16
C LEU A 50 -8.05 -2.69 0.93
N ASP A 51 -9.26 -2.43 0.43
CA ASP A 51 -9.52 -1.69 -0.82
C ASP A 51 -8.68 -2.21 -1.98
N LEU A 52 -8.69 -3.54 -2.18
CA LEU A 52 -7.88 -4.17 -3.21
C LEU A 52 -8.32 -3.72 -4.60
N PRO A 53 -7.38 -3.51 -5.54
CA PRO A 53 -7.73 -3.09 -6.88
C PRO A 53 -8.60 -4.15 -7.58
N THR A 54 -9.48 -3.72 -8.49
CA THR A 54 -10.48 -4.60 -9.10
C THR A 54 -9.89 -5.64 -10.06
N TRP A 55 -8.63 -5.49 -10.47
CA TRP A 55 -7.87 -6.50 -11.20
C TRP A 55 -7.34 -7.65 -10.31
N LEU A 56 -7.45 -7.55 -8.99
CA LEU A 56 -6.97 -8.57 -8.05
C LEU A 56 -8.13 -9.09 -7.20
N ALA A 57 -8.26 -10.41 -7.05
CA ALA A 57 -9.32 -11.05 -6.28
C ALA A 57 -8.74 -11.98 -5.22
N VAL A 58 -9.26 -11.90 -4.00
CA VAL A 58 -8.97 -12.86 -2.93
C VAL A 58 -9.88 -14.08 -3.12
N THR A 59 -9.29 -15.26 -3.24
CA THR A 59 -10.03 -16.52 -3.44
C THR A 59 -10.19 -17.29 -2.14
N ARG A 60 -9.23 -17.16 -1.22
CA ARG A 60 -9.26 -17.83 0.06
C ARG A 60 -8.41 -17.11 1.08
N VAL A 61 -8.88 -17.05 2.33
CA VAL A 61 -8.06 -16.60 3.46
C VAL A 61 -8.19 -17.54 4.64
N TYR A 62 -7.05 -18.00 5.13
CA TYR A 62 -6.97 -18.95 6.23
C TYR A 62 -6.01 -18.45 7.32
N CYS A 63 -6.37 -18.68 8.58
CA CYS A 63 -5.55 -18.39 9.74
C CYS A 63 -5.50 -19.59 10.68
N ASN A 64 -4.30 -20.13 10.93
CA ASN A 64 -4.14 -21.36 11.71
C ASN A 64 -4.48 -21.17 13.20
N LYS A 65 -4.11 -20.02 13.78
CA LYS A 65 -4.30 -19.71 15.19
C LYS A 65 -4.47 -18.20 15.37
N ALA A 66 -5.51 -17.83 16.09
CA ALA A 66 -5.79 -16.46 16.50
C ALA A 66 -6.00 -16.41 18.02
N ALA A 67 -5.36 -15.46 18.68
CA ALA A 67 -5.63 -15.10 20.06
C ALA A 67 -6.10 -13.66 20.13
N ILE A 68 -7.03 -13.40 21.03
CA ILE A 68 -7.59 -12.08 21.28
C ILE A 68 -7.44 -11.74 22.76
N ARG A 69 -6.98 -10.51 23.04
CA ARG A 69 -6.87 -9.98 24.40
C ARG A 69 -7.60 -8.65 24.51
N ILE A 70 -8.55 -8.58 25.43
CA ILE A 70 -9.46 -7.45 25.65
C ILE A 70 -9.39 -7.00 27.11
N GLN A 71 -8.96 -5.76 27.31
CA GLN A 71 -9.05 -5.10 28.62
C GLN A 71 -10.38 -4.35 28.72
N TRP A 72 -11.45 -5.03 29.10
CA TRP A 72 -12.83 -4.50 29.10
C TRP A 72 -13.00 -3.17 29.85
N THR A 73 -12.23 -2.95 30.92
CA THR A 73 -12.29 -1.71 31.73
C THR A 73 -11.46 -0.56 31.13
N LYS A 74 -10.59 -0.83 30.16
CA LYS A 74 -9.66 0.13 29.55
C LYS A 74 -9.87 0.33 28.05
N LEU A 75 -11.05 -0.02 27.52
CA LEU A 75 -11.37 0.12 26.08
C LEU A 75 -11.23 1.54 25.50
N LYS A 76 -11.29 2.57 26.35
CA LYS A 76 -11.05 3.96 25.93
C LYS A 76 -9.57 4.26 25.71
N THR A 77 -8.68 3.56 26.41
CA THR A 77 -7.27 3.93 26.55
C THR A 77 -6.31 2.89 26.00
N SER A 78 -6.72 1.63 25.96
CA SER A 78 -5.91 0.48 25.55
C SER A 78 -6.59 -0.29 24.41
N PRO A 79 -5.83 -0.71 23.38
CA PRO A 79 -6.37 -1.47 22.26
C PRO A 79 -6.79 -2.88 22.67
N ILE A 80 -7.75 -3.43 21.93
CA ILE A 80 -7.90 -4.89 21.83
C ILE A 80 -6.73 -5.39 20.98
N CYS A 81 -6.01 -6.38 21.49
CA CYS A 81 -4.87 -6.97 20.79
C CYS A 81 -5.28 -8.29 20.15
N LEU A 82 -5.13 -8.37 18.82
CA LEU A 82 -5.22 -9.61 18.06
C LEU A 82 -3.80 -10.14 17.78
N PHE A 83 -3.61 -11.42 18.00
CA PHE A 83 -2.38 -12.14 17.69
C PHE A 83 -2.74 -13.27 16.73
N LEU A 84 -2.26 -13.19 15.50
CA LEU A 84 -2.41 -14.22 14.49
C LEU A 84 -1.05 -14.90 14.31
N ASP A 85 -1.02 -16.21 14.20
CA ASP A 85 0.24 -16.93 14.03
C ASP A 85 0.63 -16.97 12.55
N LYS A 86 -0.05 -17.80 11.74
CA LYS A 86 0.15 -17.90 10.30
C LYS A 86 -1.14 -17.55 9.56
N VAL A 87 -1.06 -16.56 8.68
CA VAL A 87 -2.15 -16.17 7.77
C VAL A 87 -1.75 -16.51 6.34
N GLU A 88 -2.57 -17.31 5.67
CA GLU A 88 -2.39 -17.69 4.28
C GLU A 88 -3.49 -17.07 3.44
N VAL A 89 -3.10 -16.37 2.38
CA VAL A 89 -3.99 -15.66 1.48
C VAL A 89 -3.74 -16.16 0.07
N GLU A 90 -4.77 -16.65 -0.58
CA GLU A 90 -4.74 -16.99 -2.00
C GLU A 90 -5.47 -15.89 -2.77
N MET A 91 -4.84 -15.42 -3.84
CA MET A 91 -5.36 -14.40 -4.72
C MET A 91 -5.14 -14.78 -6.18
N ARG A 92 -5.93 -14.19 -7.06
CA ARG A 92 -5.79 -14.30 -8.52
C ARG A 92 -5.92 -12.95 -9.21
N THR A 93 -5.26 -12.79 -10.35
CA THR A 93 -5.51 -11.65 -11.23
C THR A 93 -6.81 -11.86 -12.01
N CYS A 94 -7.43 -10.76 -12.42
CA CYS A 94 -8.68 -10.73 -13.17
C CYS A 94 -8.46 -9.89 -14.43
N GLU A 95 -8.56 -10.51 -15.60
CA GLU A 95 -8.46 -9.82 -16.89
C GLU A 95 -9.58 -8.80 -17.09
N GLU A 96 -10.80 -9.19 -16.70
CA GLU A 96 -11.92 -8.27 -16.56
C GLU A 96 -12.04 -7.82 -15.11
N PRO A 97 -12.07 -6.50 -14.84
CA PRO A 97 -12.07 -6.00 -13.49
C PRO A 97 -13.34 -6.43 -12.77
N ARG A 98 -13.18 -6.89 -11.52
CA ARG A 98 -14.30 -7.17 -10.63
C ARG A 98 -15.19 -5.94 -10.47
N PRO A 99 -16.44 -6.12 -10.00
CA PRO A 99 -17.18 -5.02 -9.43
C PRO A 99 -16.35 -4.29 -8.35
N PRO A 100 -16.47 -2.96 -8.24
CA PRO A 100 -15.79 -2.21 -7.21
C PRO A 100 -16.12 -2.71 -5.81
N ASN A 101 -15.20 -2.47 -4.89
CA ASN A 101 -15.36 -2.85 -3.51
C ASN A 101 -16.61 -2.20 -2.91
N GLY A 102 -17.35 -2.99 -2.13
CA GLY A 102 -18.48 -2.53 -1.35
C GLY A 102 -18.05 -1.62 -0.19
N PRO A 103 -19.00 -1.16 0.63
CA PRO A 103 -18.68 -0.36 1.80
C PRO A 103 -17.75 -1.13 2.76
N SER A 104 -16.83 -0.42 3.40
CA SER A 104 -15.92 -1.02 4.39
C SER A 104 -16.69 -1.79 5.48
N PRO A 105 -16.15 -2.89 6.05
CA PRO A 105 -16.85 -3.64 7.12
C PRO A 105 -17.14 -2.84 8.39
N ILE A 106 -16.43 -1.71 8.56
CA ILE A 106 -16.58 -0.73 9.64
C ILE A 106 -17.58 0.37 9.24
N ALA A 107 -17.89 0.51 7.96
CA ALA A 107 -18.92 1.43 7.48
C ALA A 107 -20.30 1.02 8.02
N ILE A 108 -21.08 2.03 8.39
CA ILE A 108 -22.37 1.84 9.03
C ILE A 108 -23.45 1.97 7.95
N THR A 109 -24.35 0.98 7.86
CA THR A 109 -25.52 1.08 6.97
C THR A 109 -26.37 2.29 7.35
N ALA A 110 -26.87 3.03 6.37
CA ALA A 110 -27.77 4.16 6.61
C ALA A 110 -28.94 3.74 7.52
N GLY A 111 -29.06 4.39 8.68
CA GLY A 111 -30.09 4.09 9.69
C GLY A 111 -29.63 3.27 10.91
N GLN A 112 -28.38 2.77 10.94
CA GLN A 112 -27.76 2.31 12.19
C GLN A 112 -27.04 3.46 12.91
N SER A 113 -26.81 3.30 14.22
CA SER A 113 -26.23 4.33 15.11
C SER A 113 -24.96 4.97 14.54
N GLU A 114 -24.82 6.29 14.70
CA GLU A 114 -23.63 7.07 14.33
C GLU A 114 -22.32 6.44 14.85
N TYR A 115 -21.16 6.86 14.30
CA TYR A 115 -19.83 6.44 14.75
C TYR A 115 -19.68 6.45 16.28
N GLY A 116 -19.91 5.28 16.85
CA GLY A 116 -20.19 5.09 18.26
C GLY A 116 -18.98 4.57 19.00
N PHE A 117 -19.22 4.11 20.23
CA PHE A 117 -18.15 3.60 21.07
C PHE A 117 -17.55 2.30 20.52
N ALA A 118 -18.37 1.39 19.99
CA ALA A 118 -17.89 0.10 19.49
C ALA A 118 -17.03 0.26 18.24
N GLU A 119 -17.41 1.16 17.33
CA GLU A 119 -16.70 1.48 16.10
C GLU A 119 -15.33 2.10 16.43
N LYS A 120 -15.30 3.01 17.41
CA LYS A 120 -14.03 3.54 17.96
C LYS A 120 -13.16 2.42 18.52
N VAL A 121 -13.72 1.46 19.25
CA VAL A 121 -12.96 0.34 19.81
C VAL A 121 -12.38 -0.56 18.71
N VAL A 122 -13.19 -0.94 17.71
CA VAL A 122 -12.76 -1.80 16.58
C VAL A 122 -11.70 -1.10 15.73
N GLU A 123 -11.86 0.19 15.48
CA GLU A 123 -10.87 0.96 14.72
C GLU A 123 -9.53 1.07 15.46
N GLY A 124 -9.58 1.16 16.79
CA GLY A 124 -8.41 1.27 17.67
C GLY A 124 -7.70 -0.04 17.95
N MET A 125 -8.09 -1.15 17.32
CA MET A 125 -7.47 -2.45 17.53
C MET A 125 -6.00 -2.48 17.10
N SER A 126 -5.22 -3.31 17.79
CA SER A 126 -3.84 -3.66 17.42
C SER A 126 -3.81 -5.09 16.92
N VAL A 127 -3.06 -5.34 15.85
CA VAL A 127 -2.90 -6.67 15.25
C VAL A 127 -1.42 -7.01 15.19
N ARG A 128 -1.07 -8.23 15.57
CA ARG A 128 0.27 -8.81 15.37
C ARG A 128 0.12 -10.12 14.64
N ILE A 129 0.96 -10.33 13.64
CA ILE A 129 0.94 -11.52 12.79
C ILE A 129 2.36 -12.06 12.68
N ASN A 130 2.59 -13.32 13.07
CA ASN A 130 3.95 -13.89 13.02
C ASN A 130 4.41 -14.11 11.57
N SER A 131 3.53 -14.65 10.72
CA SER A 131 3.81 -14.92 9.31
C SER A 131 2.56 -14.72 8.45
N ILE A 132 2.72 -14.01 7.34
CA ILE A 132 1.71 -13.90 6.28
C ILE A 132 2.33 -14.48 5.02
N ILE A 133 1.60 -15.36 4.34
CA ILE A 133 1.95 -15.88 3.03
C ILE A 133 0.82 -15.53 2.09
N ILE A 134 1.11 -14.73 1.06
CA ILE A 134 0.16 -14.38 0.02
C ILE A 134 0.63 -15.06 -1.26
N LYS A 135 -0.22 -15.87 -1.89
CA LYS A 135 0.02 -16.48 -3.18
C LYS A 135 -0.87 -15.82 -4.21
N VAL A 136 -0.28 -15.30 -5.27
CA VAL A 136 -0.98 -14.63 -6.37
C VAL A 136 -0.81 -15.46 -7.63
N GLN A 137 -1.93 -15.92 -8.19
CA GLN A 137 -1.97 -16.57 -9.49
C GLN A 137 -2.25 -15.50 -10.56
N ALA A 138 -1.26 -15.24 -11.41
CA ALA A 138 -1.42 -14.38 -12.58
C ALA A 138 -1.42 -15.21 -13.87
N ARG A 139 -1.71 -14.58 -15.00
CA ARG A 139 -1.74 -15.23 -16.31
C ARG A 139 -0.38 -15.77 -16.75
N ALA A 140 0.69 -15.01 -16.52
CA ALA A 140 2.03 -15.34 -17.01
C ALA A 140 3.01 -15.82 -15.92
N PHE A 141 2.63 -15.72 -14.64
CA PHE A 141 3.50 -16.06 -13.52
C PHE A 141 2.69 -16.39 -12.25
N HIS A 142 3.33 -17.11 -11.35
CA HIS A 142 2.91 -17.23 -9.96
C HIS A 142 3.79 -16.36 -9.09
N ALA A 143 3.20 -15.56 -8.21
CA ALA A 143 3.94 -14.77 -7.24
C ALA A 143 3.61 -15.19 -5.81
N SER A 144 4.59 -15.09 -4.94
CA SER A 144 4.43 -15.26 -3.50
C SER A 144 4.98 -14.06 -2.74
N PHE A 145 4.27 -13.64 -1.70
CA PHE A 145 4.70 -12.60 -0.78
C PHE A 145 4.71 -13.19 0.62
N GLU A 146 5.88 -13.28 1.23
CA GLU A 146 6.05 -13.73 2.60
C GLU A 146 6.44 -12.55 3.48
N LEU A 147 5.59 -12.22 4.46
CA LEU A 147 5.86 -11.18 5.44
C LEU A 147 6.03 -11.81 6.82
N TRP A 148 7.04 -11.37 7.57
CA TRP A 148 7.30 -11.84 8.94
C TRP A 148 7.18 -10.73 9.96
N GLN A 149 6.63 -11.09 11.13
CA GLN A 149 6.47 -10.22 12.30
C GLN A 149 5.76 -8.91 11.95
N LEU A 150 4.60 -9.01 11.29
CA LEU A 150 3.80 -7.84 10.96
C LEU A 150 3.10 -7.33 12.23
N GLN A 151 3.15 -6.03 12.45
CA GLN A 151 2.43 -5.36 13.53
C GLN A 151 1.69 -4.13 13.00
N GLY A 152 0.38 -4.05 13.28
CA GLY A 152 -0.46 -2.89 13.02
C GLY A 152 -0.92 -2.23 14.33
N ASN A 153 -0.68 -0.93 14.48
CA ASN A 153 -1.09 -0.15 15.66
C ASN A 153 -1.77 1.16 15.28
N SER A 154 -2.58 1.70 16.20
CA SER A 154 -3.06 3.09 16.13
C SER A 154 -2.08 4.03 16.83
N LEU A 155 -1.71 5.13 16.19
CA LEU A 155 -0.78 6.14 16.69
C LEU A 155 -1.44 7.52 16.77
N ASN A 156 -0.80 8.46 17.44
CA ASN A 156 -1.22 9.86 17.41
C ASN A 156 -0.77 10.56 16.10
N PRO A 157 -1.20 11.82 15.85
CA PRO A 157 -0.80 12.57 14.64
C PRO A 157 0.71 12.80 14.50
N LYS A 158 1.47 12.64 15.58
CA LYS A 158 2.94 12.72 15.60
C LYS A 158 3.62 11.36 15.36
N TRP A 159 2.87 10.32 15.02
CA TRP A 159 3.35 8.95 14.80
C TRP A 159 4.01 8.34 16.05
N GLN A 160 3.45 8.63 17.22
CA GLN A 160 3.92 8.10 18.51
C GLN A 160 2.82 7.26 19.18
N HIS A 161 3.25 6.28 19.96
CA HIS A 161 2.36 5.47 20.78
C HIS A 161 1.74 6.34 21.88
N SER A 162 0.42 6.25 22.02
CA SER A 162 -0.33 6.98 23.04
C SER A 162 -1.61 6.23 23.41
N ASP A 163 -2.29 6.72 24.44
CA ASP A 163 -3.68 6.35 24.74
C ASP A 163 -4.58 6.56 23.50
N LEU A 164 -5.50 5.60 23.26
CA LEU A 164 -6.40 5.59 22.10
C LEU A 164 -7.25 6.87 21.96
N ARG A 165 -7.47 7.63 23.04
CA ARG A 165 -8.18 8.93 22.96
C ARG A 165 -7.41 9.96 22.13
N TYR A 166 -6.08 9.84 22.06
CA TYR A 166 -5.20 10.78 21.33
C TYR A 166 -4.81 10.26 19.95
N THR A 167 -5.28 9.08 19.54
CA THR A 167 -5.03 8.51 18.20
C THR A 167 -6.04 8.97 17.15
N ARG A 168 -6.93 9.90 17.53
CA ARG A 168 -8.00 10.45 16.67
C ARG A 168 -8.07 11.95 16.82
N VAL A 169 -8.35 12.64 15.72
CA VAL A 169 -8.62 14.08 15.71
C VAL A 169 -9.97 14.28 15.05
N THR A 170 -10.91 14.86 15.77
CA THR A 170 -12.29 15.02 15.32
C THR A 170 -12.59 16.49 15.11
N ASP A 171 -13.19 16.83 13.98
CA ASP A 171 -13.84 18.12 13.75
C ASP A 171 -15.36 17.92 13.79
N PRO A 172 -16.02 18.28 14.91
CA PRO A 172 -17.46 18.16 15.05
C PRO A 172 -18.24 19.04 14.08
N LYS A 173 -17.69 20.19 13.63
CA LYS A 173 -18.40 21.11 12.73
C LYS A 173 -18.42 20.55 11.30
N ARG A 174 -17.32 19.96 10.84
CA ARG A 174 -17.26 19.27 9.54
C ARG A 174 -17.89 17.88 9.58
N GLY A 175 -18.04 17.29 10.76
CA GLY A 175 -18.50 15.92 10.91
C GLY A 175 -17.45 14.91 10.41
N GLU A 176 -16.17 15.23 10.61
CA GLU A 176 -15.02 14.49 10.08
C GLU A 176 -14.08 14.02 11.19
N VAL A 177 -13.42 12.88 10.99
CA VAL A 177 -12.44 12.33 11.92
C VAL A 177 -11.21 11.83 11.17
N LEU A 178 -10.03 12.17 11.70
CA LEU A 178 -8.73 11.69 11.26
C LEU A 178 -8.24 10.61 12.20
N THR A 179 -7.70 9.54 11.63
CA THR A 179 -7.04 8.45 12.37
C THR A 179 -5.70 8.09 11.75
N PHE A 180 -4.76 7.65 12.58
CA PHE A 180 -3.38 7.38 12.19
C PHE A 180 -3.00 5.96 12.57
N LYS A 181 -2.54 5.19 11.59
CA LYS A 181 -2.14 3.79 11.75
C LYS A 181 -0.75 3.57 11.20
N GLU A 182 0.03 2.75 11.89
CA GLU A 182 1.31 2.27 11.37
C GLU A 182 1.29 0.76 11.32
N ILE A 183 1.68 0.23 10.16
CA ILE A 183 1.94 -1.18 9.92
C ILE A 183 3.44 -1.33 9.72
N ASN A 184 4.10 -2.19 10.47
CA ASN A 184 5.52 -2.51 10.26
C ASN A 184 5.71 -4.02 10.16
N TRP A 185 6.80 -4.44 9.55
CA TRP A 185 7.20 -5.84 9.43
C TRP A 185 8.73 -5.95 9.55
N GLN A 186 9.22 -7.13 9.89
CA GLN A 186 10.65 -7.38 10.04
C GLN A 186 11.33 -7.74 8.71
N SER A 187 10.64 -8.52 7.89
CA SER A 187 11.16 -9.01 6.61
C SER A 187 10.00 -9.19 5.65
N LEU A 188 10.24 -8.87 4.38
CA LEU A 188 9.34 -9.13 3.25
C LEU A 188 10.15 -9.86 2.19
N ARG A 189 9.63 -10.97 1.72
CA ARG A 189 10.15 -11.70 0.57
C ARG A 189 9.08 -11.73 -0.50
N ILE A 190 9.48 -11.39 -1.71
CA ILE A 190 8.66 -11.46 -2.91
C ILE A 190 9.36 -12.43 -3.84
N GLU A 191 8.63 -13.43 -4.29
CA GLU A 191 9.09 -14.37 -5.31
C GLU A 191 8.10 -14.36 -6.47
N ALA A 192 8.60 -14.50 -7.70
CA ALA A 192 7.75 -14.65 -8.88
C ALA A 192 8.39 -15.60 -9.89
N ASP A 193 7.62 -16.58 -10.32
CA ASP A 193 8.06 -17.66 -11.20
C ASP A 193 7.16 -17.69 -12.45
N ALA A 194 7.77 -17.83 -13.62
CA ALA A 194 7.02 -17.97 -14.87
C ALA A 194 6.14 -19.22 -14.82
N ILE A 195 4.94 -19.12 -15.38
CA ILE A 195 4.16 -20.32 -15.72
C ILE A 195 4.75 -20.83 -17.02
N GLU A 196 5.18 -22.10 -17.07
CA GLU A 196 5.78 -22.75 -18.25
C GLU A 196 4.98 -22.39 -19.51
N SER A 197 5.55 -21.50 -20.33
CA SER A 197 5.03 -21.11 -21.63
C SER A 197 5.77 -21.89 -22.72
N ASP A 198 5.12 -22.13 -23.87
CA ASP A 198 5.73 -22.79 -25.04
C ASP A 198 7.00 -22.06 -25.57
N ASP A 199 7.25 -20.83 -25.13
CA ASP A 199 8.49 -20.08 -25.38
C ASP A 199 9.64 -20.59 -24.48
N GLN A 200 10.54 -21.39 -25.08
CA GLN A 200 11.64 -22.11 -24.42
C GLN A 200 12.72 -21.21 -23.76
N ASP A 201 12.71 -19.89 -23.99
CA ASP A 201 13.81 -19.00 -23.57
C ASP A 201 13.63 -18.35 -22.18
N LEU A 202 12.47 -18.44 -21.54
CA LEU A 202 12.16 -17.76 -20.26
C LEU A 202 11.71 -18.70 -19.13
N SER A 203 11.68 -20.01 -19.38
CA SER A 203 10.81 -20.96 -18.68
C SER A 203 11.16 -21.31 -17.22
N SER A 204 12.21 -20.73 -16.60
CA SER A 204 12.52 -21.08 -15.19
C SER A 204 13.35 -20.07 -14.42
N THR A 205 13.31 -18.77 -14.72
CA THR A 205 14.12 -17.80 -13.97
C THR A 205 13.34 -17.22 -12.78
N PRO A 206 13.48 -17.76 -11.55
CA PRO A 206 12.76 -17.23 -10.39
C PRO A 206 13.23 -15.82 -10.08
N LEU A 207 12.29 -14.89 -9.97
CA LEU A 207 12.55 -13.57 -9.43
C LEU A 207 12.47 -13.63 -7.92
N ARG A 208 13.44 -13.04 -7.24
CA ARG A 208 13.41 -12.90 -5.79
C ARG A 208 13.83 -11.51 -5.37
N LEU A 209 13.00 -10.90 -4.53
CA LEU A 209 13.29 -9.66 -3.84
C LEU A 209 13.11 -9.90 -2.35
N ILE A 210 14.13 -9.59 -1.57
CA ILE A 210 14.03 -9.59 -0.11
C ILE A 210 14.26 -8.17 0.36
N THR A 211 13.30 -7.63 1.09
CA THR A 211 13.45 -6.37 1.79
C THR A 211 13.57 -6.68 3.28
N ASN A 212 14.48 -6.00 3.95
CA ASN A 212 14.45 -5.94 5.40
C ASN A 212 13.35 -4.97 5.84
N GLN A 213 13.19 -4.86 7.16
CA GLN A 213 12.29 -3.98 7.90
C GLN A 213 11.64 -2.88 7.05
N GLY A 214 10.32 -2.90 6.98
CA GLY A 214 9.55 -1.87 6.30
C GLY A 214 8.40 -1.42 7.16
N ARG A 215 7.88 -0.23 6.84
CA ARG A 215 6.69 0.30 7.51
C ARG A 215 5.82 1.11 6.57
N ILE A 216 4.52 1.04 6.81
CA ILE A 216 3.48 1.84 6.16
C ILE A 216 2.83 2.70 7.22
N ARG A 217 2.77 4.00 6.95
CA ARG A 217 2.02 4.98 7.73
C ARG A 217 0.76 5.36 6.98
N ILE A 218 -0.38 5.30 7.65
CA ILE A 218 -1.69 5.54 7.06
C ILE A 218 -2.38 6.62 7.88
N ALA A 219 -2.74 7.74 7.24
CA ALA A 219 -3.67 8.72 7.78
C ALA A 219 -5.00 8.61 7.03
N LEU A 220 -6.10 8.41 7.75
CA LEU A 220 -7.42 8.19 7.17
C LEU A 220 -8.36 9.29 7.63
N LYS A 221 -8.99 9.96 6.66
CA LYS A 221 -10.06 10.93 6.89
C LYS A 221 -11.41 10.25 6.62
N ARG A 222 -12.28 10.24 7.62
CA ARG A 222 -13.61 9.63 7.54
C ARG A 222 -14.71 10.61 7.92
N ARG A 223 -15.90 10.40 7.37
CA ARG A 223 -17.12 11.07 7.83
C ARG A 223 -17.67 10.34 9.07
N ILE A 224 -18.04 11.09 10.10
CA ILE A 224 -18.53 10.55 11.38
C ILE A 224 -19.91 9.88 11.21
N LYS A 225 -20.75 10.39 10.31
CA LYS A 225 -22.14 9.92 10.16
C LYS A 225 -22.23 8.46 9.71
N ASP A 226 -21.41 8.06 8.74
CA ASP A 226 -21.49 6.77 8.03
C ASP A 226 -20.16 5.98 8.04
N CYS A 227 -19.09 6.56 8.59
CA CYS A 227 -17.72 6.04 8.58
C CYS A 227 -17.11 5.88 7.18
N ASN A 228 -17.67 6.54 6.17
CA ASN A 228 -17.12 6.52 4.82
C ASN A 228 -15.76 7.22 4.77
N VAL A 229 -14.81 6.61 4.06
CA VAL A 229 -13.47 7.17 3.84
C VAL A 229 -13.58 8.30 2.81
N LEU A 230 -13.18 9.51 3.21
CA LEU A 230 -13.20 10.70 2.37
C LEU A 230 -11.85 10.91 1.66
N ALA A 231 -10.76 10.61 2.36
CA ALA A 231 -9.40 10.69 1.83
C ALA A 231 -8.46 9.81 2.65
N SER A 232 -7.35 9.38 2.04
CA SER A 232 -6.32 8.59 2.72
C SER A 232 -4.91 9.00 2.27
N LYS A 233 -3.98 9.11 3.22
CA LYS A 233 -2.57 9.34 2.93
C LYS A 233 -1.77 8.14 3.39
N LEU A 234 -1.12 7.47 2.46
CA LEU A 234 -0.28 6.30 2.72
C LEU A 234 1.18 6.67 2.47
N LEU A 235 2.06 6.31 3.38
CA LEU A 235 3.50 6.50 3.26
C LEU A 235 4.21 5.18 3.54
N PHE A 236 4.68 4.53 2.48
CA PHE A 236 5.49 3.32 2.48
C PHE A 236 6.97 3.69 2.62
N ILE A 237 7.65 3.09 3.60
CA ILE A 237 9.02 3.44 4.00
C ILE A 237 9.85 2.16 4.02
N LEU A 238 10.93 2.15 3.25
CA LEU A 238 11.96 1.13 3.24
C LEU A 238 13.32 1.78 3.58
N ASP A 239 14.10 1.12 4.42
CA ASP A 239 15.45 1.59 4.75
C ASP A 239 16.44 1.18 3.66
N ASP A 240 16.90 -0.07 3.68
CA ASP A 240 17.90 -0.57 2.74
C ASP A 240 17.32 -1.69 1.87
N LEU A 241 17.30 -1.46 0.55
CA LEU A 241 16.87 -2.44 -0.43
C LEU A 241 18.07 -2.85 -1.28
N LEU A 242 18.41 -4.14 -1.27
CA LEU A 242 19.38 -4.73 -2.20
C LEU A 242 18.61 -5.62 -3.17
N TRP A 243 18.75 -5.36 -4.46
CA TRP A 243 18.21 -6.22 -5.48
C TRP A 243 19.30 -6.64 -6.46
N VAL A 244 19.50 -7.94 -6.56
CA VAL A 244 20.43 -8.54 -7.52
C VAL A 244 19.58 -9.22 -8.59
N LEU A 245 19.81 -8.85 -9.84
CA LEU A 245 19.09 -9.34 -11.01
C LEU A 245 20.06 -9.78 -12.08
N THR A 246 19.76 -10.86 -12.77
CA THR A 246 20.42 -11.20 -14.03
C THR A 246 19.72 -10.57 -15.23
N ASP A 247 20.34 -10.61 -16.42
CA ASP A 247 19.71 -10.16 -17.67
C ASP A 247 18.37 -10.90 -17.94
N SER A 248 18.36 -12.23 -17.78
CA SER A 248 17.13 -13.03 -17.92
C SER A 248 16.06 -12.66 -16.88
N GLN A 249 16.45 -12.40 -15.62
CA GLN A 249 15.51 -11.91 -14.60
C GLN A 249 14.95 -10.51 -14.94
N LEU A 250 15.77 -9.61 -15.47
CA LEU A 250 15.31 -8.29 -15.89
C LEU A 250 14.29 -8.37 -17.05
N LYS A 251 14.54 -9.24 -18.03
CA LYS A 251 13.58 -9.54 -19.11
C LYS A 251 12.28 -10.11 -18.57
N ALA A 252 12.36 -11.05 -17.62
CA ALA A 252 11.19 -11.65 -16.97
C ALA A 252 10.34 -10.59 -16.25
N ILE A 253 10.95 -9.64 -15.52
CA ILE A 253 10.22 -8.53 -14.88
C ILE A 253 9.41 -7.73 -15.89
N ILE A 254 10.03 -7.38 -17.03
CA ILE A 254 9.36 -6.61 -18.09
C ILE A 254 8.19 -7.41 -18.66
N HIS A 255 8.37 -8.71 -18.88
CA HIS A 255 7.32 -9.60 -19.36
C HIS A 255 6.15 -9.70 -18.38
N TYR A 256 6.42 -9.88 -17.08
CA TYR A 256 5.40 -9.94 -16.04
C TYR A 256 4.65 -8.61 -15.92
N ALA A 257 5.36 -7.48 -15.95
CA ALA A 257 4.74 -6.16 -15.93
C ALA A 257 3.80 -5.93 -17.12
N LYS A 258 4.21 -6.33 -18.34
CA LYS A 258 3.36 -6.29 -19.54
C LYS A 258 2.14 -7.20 -19.42
N SER A 259 2.29 -8.39 -18.84
CA SER A 259 1.16 -9.31 -18.66
C SER A 259 0.08 -8.76 -17.71
N LEU A 260 0.44 -7.87 -16.77
CA LEU A 260 -0.48 -7.24 -15.84
C LEU A 260 -1.07 -5.92 -16.35
N SER A 261 -0.41 -5.25 -17.30
CA SER A 261 -0.73 -3.87 -17.65
C SER A 261 -2.15 -3.70 -18.17
N GLU A 262 -2.64 -4.65 -18.99
CA GLU A 262 -4.00 -4.61 -19.54
C GLU A 262 -5.07 -4.66 -18.42
N ALA A 263 -4.94 -5.63 -17.51
CA ALA A 263 -5.85 -5.77 -16.37
C ALA A 263 -5.82 -4.54 -15.45
N MET A 264 -4.63 -4.00 -15.19
CA MET A 264 -4.45 -2.77 -14.40
C MET A 264 -5.10 -1.56 -15.06
N GLU A 265 -4.97 -1.42 -16.38
CA GLU A 265 -5.55 -0.30 -17.15
C GLU A 265 -7.08 -0.36 -17.16
N LYS A 266 -7.67 -1.55 -17.40
CA LYS A 266 -9.13 -1.75 -17.31
C LYS A 266 -9.67 -1.42 -15.92
N SER A 267 -8.97 -1.84 -14.87
CA SER A 267 -9.31 -1.51 -13.48
C SER A 267 -9.23 0.01 -13.19
N ALA A 268 -8.21 0.69 -13.73
CA ALA A 268 -8.07 2.14 -13.59
C ALA A 268 -9.20 2.88 -14.33
N GLN A 269 -9.57 2.44 -15.52
CA GLN A 269 -10.65 3.04 -16.30
C GLN A 269 -12.02 2.88 -15.62
N GLN A 270 -12.30 1.72 -15.04
CA GLN A 270 -13.50 1.50 -14.22
C GLN A 270 -13.55 2.44 -13.00
N ARG A 271 -12.40 2.69 -12.36
CA ARG A 271 -12.33 3.63 -11.23
C ARG A 271 -12.61 5.07 -11.67
N LYS A 272 -12.11 5.48 -12.84
CA LYS A 272 -12.33 6.80 -13.42
C LYS A 272 -13.80 7.04 -13.75
N SER A 273 -14.48 6.07 -14.36
CA SER A 273 -15.91 6.20 -14.68
C SER A 273 -16.77 6.38 -13.42
N MET A 274 -16.48 5.65 -12.35
CA MET A 274 -17.22 5.78 -11.09
C MET A 274 -16.91 7.06 -10.31
N ALA A 275 -15.67 7.54 -10.35
CA ALA A 275 -15.32 8.83 -9.77
C ALA A 275 -16.13 9.96 -10.39
N ALA A 276 -16.40 9.89 -11.70
CA ALA A 276 -17.20 10.88 -12.42
C ALA A 276 -18.66 10.95 -11.94
N GLU A 277 -19.27 9.82 -11.60
CA GLU A 277 -20.63 9.77 -11.05
C GLU A 277 -20.70 10.34 -9.63
N SER A 278 -19.69 10.05 -8.79
CA SER A 278 -19.67 10.47 -7.38
C SER A 278 -19.46 11.99 -7.16
N LEU A 279 -18.82 12.68 -8.12
CA LEU A 279 -18.51 14.11 -8.02
C LEU A 279 -19.67 15.02 -8.43
N GLN A 280 -20.73 14.50 -9.08
CA GLN A 280 -21.94 15.27 -9.38
C GLN A 280 -22.83 15.53 -8.14
N VAL A 281 -22.56 14.89 -7.00
CA VAL A 281 -23.44 14.90 -5.80
C VAL A 281 -22.79 15.58 -4.58
N ARG A 282 -22.07 16.69 -4.77
CA ARG A 282 -21.63 17.53 -3.64
C ARG A 282 -22.34 18.89 -3.68
N PRO A 283 -23.25 19.19 -2.73
CA PRO A 283 -23.74 20.55 -2.56
C PRO A 283 -22.58 21.43 -2.11
N SER A 284 -22.32 22.51 -2.85
CA SER A 284 -21.38 23.56 -2.49
C SER A 284 -21.86 24.25 -1.21
N GLN A 285 -21.41 23.80 -0.03
CA GLN A 285 -21.68 24.50 1.21
C GLN A 285 -20.60 25.56 1.42
N ASN A 286 -20.94 26.81 1.08
CA ASN A 286 -20.20 28.00 1.48
C ASN A 286 -20.29 28.17 3.00
N ILE A 287 -19.32 27.65 3.74
CA ILE A 287 -19.22 27.88 5.19
C ILE A 287 -18.46 29.19 5.40
N LYS A 288 -19.17 30.21 5.89
CA LYS A 288 -18.54 31.44 6.41
C LYS A 288 -17.83 31.11 7.72
N PHE A 289 -16.52 31.33 7.77
CA PHE A 289 -15.71 31.14 8.97
C PHE A 289 -15.99 32.27 9.97
N THR A 290 -16.56 31.93 11.12
CA THR A 290 -16.63 32.83 12.29
C THR A 290 -15.92 32.15 13.46
N THR A 291 -14.92 32.86 14.02
CA THR A 291 -14.11 32.54 15.21
C THR A 291 -13.47 31.14 15.24
N ALA A 292 -12.14 31.10 15.03
CA ALA A 292 -11.35 29.88 15.03
C ALA A 292 -11.29 29.22 16.42
N ASP A 293 -12.10 28.19 16.64
CA ASP A 293 -11.95 27.28 17.77
C ASP A 293 -10.60 26.53 17.63
N CYS A 294 -9.84 26.42 18.72
CA CYS A 294 -8.52 25.75 18.76
C CYS A 294 -8.53 24.33 18.16
N PHE A 295 -9.66 23.61 18.27
CA PHE A 295 -9.85 22.28 17.68
C PHE A 295 -9.86 22.27 16.14
N ILE A 296 -10.34 23.34 15.50
CA ILE A 296 -10.39 23.46 14.04
C ILE A 296 -8.98 23.68 13.50
N LEU A 297 -8.22 24.59 14.12
CA LEU A 297 -6.82 24.85 13.76
C LEU A 297 -5.96 23.58 13.93
N TYR A 298 -6.19 22.81 14.98
CA TYR A 298 -5.49 21.55 15.20
C TYR A 298 -5.87 20.48 14.18
N PHE A 299 -7.15 20.39 13.78
CA PHE A 299 -7.57 19.48 12.71
C PHE A 299 -6.97 19.87 11.36
N ASP A 300 -7.05 21.15 10.98
CA ASP A 300 -6.53 21.68 9.71
C ASP A 300 -5.03 21.47 9.57
N HIS A 301 -4.27 21.49 10.66
CA HIS A 301 -2.83 21.20 10.65
C HIS A 301 -2.50 19.77 10.19
N TYR A 302 -3.39 18.80 10.42
CA TYR A 302 -3.19 17.39 10.03
C TYR A 302 -4.17 16.91 8.96
N ASP A 303 -4.95 17.81 8.37
CA ASP A 303 -6.00 17.45 7.44
C ASP A 303 -5.44 16.76 6.19
N VAL A 304 -6.14 15.72 5.75
CA VAL A 304 -5.84 14.99 4.52
C VAL A 304 -6.80 15.49 3.45
N LYS A 305 -6.32 16.45 2.65
CA LYS A 305 -7.13 17.13 1.63
C LYS A 305 -7.51 16.23 0.46
N GLU A 306 -6.57 15.38 0.04
CA GLU A 306 -6.75 14.44 -1.06
C GLU A 306 -6.08 13.11 -0.75
N SER A 307 -6.54 12.05 -1.42
CA SER A 307 -5.88 10.76 -1.30
C SER A 307 -4.52 10.79 -1.97
N SER A 308 -3.52 10.19 -1.33
CA SER A 308 -2.12 10.22 -1.79
C SER A 308 -1.35 9.00 -1.31
N TYR A 309 -0.45 8.52 -2.16
CA TYR A 309 0.41 7.36 -1.89
C TYR A 309 1.86 7.78 -2.09
N HIS A 310 2.66 7.61 -1.06
CA HIS A 310 4.04 8.05 -1.02
C HIS A 310 4.94 6.85 -0.73
N THR A 311 6.03 6.70 -1.46
CA THR A 311 7.06 5.69 -1.21
C THR A 311 8.38 6.38 -0.99
N PHE A 312 9.04 6.05 0.12
CA PHE A 312 10.37 6.52 0.44
C PHE A 312 11.31 5.32 0.64
N ILE A 313 12.42 5.32 -0.08
CA ILE A 313 13.48 4.31 0.05
C ILE A 313 14.77 5.03 0.43
N SER A 314 15.32 4.76 1.61
CA SER A 314 16.54 5.44 2.08
C SER A 314 17.75 5.08 1.20
N ARG A 315 17.89 3.81 0.83
CA ARG A 315 18.92 3.34 -0.11
C ARG A 315 18.43 2.14 -0.92
N LEU A 316 18.61 2.20 -2.24
CA LEU A 316 18.42 1.07 -3.14
C LEU A 316 19.76 0.77 -3.82
N ASP A 317 20.31 -0.41 -3.58
CA ASP A 317 21.45 -0.96 -4.31
C ASP A 317 20.92 -1.99 -5.32
N LEU A 318 21.00 -1.69 -6.60
CA LEU A 318 20.59 -2.55 -7.72
C LEU A 318 21.84 -3.09 -8.42
N HIS A 319 21.99 -4.40 -8.47
CA HIS A 319 23.07 -5.10 -9.12
C HIS A 319 22.52 -5.88 -10.31
N VAL A 320 22.93 -5.52 -11.53
CA VAL A 320 22.60 -6.25 -12.75
C VAL A 320 23.83 -7.04 -13.17
N CYS A 321 23.69 -8.36 -13.21
CA CYS A 321 24.75 -9.30 -13.56
C CYS A 321 24.39 -10.06 -14.84
N ASN A 322 25.39 -10.60 -15.52
CA ASN A 322 25.13 -11.52 -16.62
C ASN A 322 24.60 -12.86 -16.08
N ASP A 323 23.80 -13.55 -16.89
CA ASP A 323 23.39 -14.92 -16.57
C ASP A 323 24.66 -15.79 -16.46
N SER A 324 24.75 -16.60 -15.41
CA SER A 324 25.75 -17.65 -15.35
C SER A 324 25.37 -18.68 -16.41
N SER A 325 25.85 -18.50 -17.63
CA SER A 325 25.73 -19.53 -18.66
C SER A 325 26.33 -20.82 -18.09
N SER A 326 25.59 -21.92 -18.24
CA SER A 326 26.12 -23.28 -18.18
C SER A 326 27.21 -23.42 -19.25
N MET A 327 28.40 -22.91 -18.97
CA MET A 327 29.59 -23.28 -19.72
C MET A 327 29.98 -24.65 -19.18
N ASP A 328 30.13 -25.62 -20.07
CA ASP A 328 30.86 -26.85 -19.75
C ASP A 328 32.16 -26.45 -19.03
N GLU A 329 32.49 -27.14 -17.93
CA GLU A 329 33.62 -26.78 -17.05
C GLU A 329 34.99 -26.78 -17.76
N ASP A 330 35.05 -27.25 -19.02
CA ASP A 330 36.28 -27.46 -19.80
C ASP A 330 36.69 -26.30 -20.73
N GLU A 331 35.88 -25.26 -20.96
CA GLU A 331 36.29 -24.09 -21.77
C GLU A 331 36.44 -22.79 -20.97
N PRO A 332 37.58 -22.07 -21.08
CA PRO A 332 37.73 -20.76 -20.45
C PRO A 332 36.74 -19.77 -21.06
N PRO A 333 36.01 -18.98 -20.25
CA PRO A 333 34.97 -18.10 -20.74
C PRO A 333 35.55 -17.08 -21.74
N PRO A 334 34.85 -16.80 -22.85
CA PRO A 334 35.32 -15.88 -23.89
C PRO A 334 35.63 -14.50 -23.30
N VAL A 335 36.82 -13.99 -23.61
CA VAL A 335 37.35 -12.71 -23.10
C VAL A 335 36.45 -11.56 -23.57
N GLY A 336 35.71 -10.95 -22.64
CA GLY A 336 34.92 -9.74 -22.88
C GLY A 336 33.40 -9.86 -22.66
N LEU A 337 32.86 -11.06 -22.37
CA LEU A 337 31.42 -11.28 -22.21
C LEU A 337 30.87 -11.16 -20.77
N GLN A 338 31.69 -10.82 -19.76
CA GLN A 338 31.23 -10.67 -18.38
C GLN A 338 31.20 -9.20 -17.97
N GLY A 339 30.00 -8.61 -18.00
CA GLY A 339 29.69 -7.29 -17.46
C GLY A 339 28.88 -7.39 -16.18
N ALA A 340 29.06 -6.44 -15.28
CA ALA A 340 28.16 -6.23 -14.15
C ALA A 340 27.94 -4.72 -13.99
N MET A 341 26.70 -4.32 -13.76
CA MET A 341 26.33 -2.94 -13.49
C MET A 341 25.81 -2.83 -12.06
N GLN A 342 26.36 -1.88 -11.30
CA GLN A 342 25.88 -1.57 -9.95
C GLN A 342 25.35 -0.13 -9.93
N LEU A 343 24.10 0.02 -9.51
CA LEU A 343 23.40 1.29 -9.37
C LEU A 343 23.00 1.48 -7.91
N THR A 344 23.49 2.55 -7.27
CA THR A 344 23.10 2.90 -5.91
C THR A 344 22.30 4.20 -5.92
N PHE A 345 21.05 4.12 -5.49
CA PHE A 345 20.17 5.26 -5.29
C PHE A 345 20.08 5.56 -3.79
N ARG A 346 20.09 6.85 -3.44
CA ARG A 346 19.95 7.30 -2.04
C ARG A 346 18.79 8.28 -1.92
N LYS A 347 17.90 8.03 -0.96
CA LYS A 347 16.66 8.79 -0.72
C LYS A 347 15.84 8.88 -2.01
N LEU A 348 15.29 7.76 -2.44
CA LEU A 348 14.30 7.74 -3.52
C LEU A 348 12.93 8.09 -2.95
N GLY A 349 12.19 8.94 -3.66
CA GLY A 349 10.82 9.30 -3.31
C GLY A 349 9.91 9.15 -4.52
N PHE A 350 8.79 8.45 -4.36
CA PHE A 350 7.75 8.32 -5.37
C PHE A 350 6.42 8.77 -4.78
N ASP A 351 5.78 9.73 -5.42
CA ASP A 351 4.48 10.24 -4.99
C ASP A 351 3.43 9.95 -6.06
N TYR A 352 2.29 9.39 -5.67
CA TYR A 352 1.17 9.08 -6.54
C TYR A 352 -0.13 9.66 -5.99
N TYR A 353 -0.78 10.49 -6.81
CA TYR A 353 -2.05 11.14 -6.51
C TYR A 353 -3.12 10.61 -7.48
N PRO A 354 -4.01 9.70 -7.03
CA PRO A 354 -4.96 9.02 -7.90
C PRO A 354 -6.08 9.93 -8.43
N ILE A 355 -6.44 10.98 -7.69
CA ILE A 355 -7.50 11.91 -8.06
C ILE A 355 -7.08 13.30 -7.58
N HIS A 356 -6.55 14.12 -8.48
CA HIS A 356 -6.24 15.51 -8.21
C HIS A 356 -7.26 16.44 -8.87
N ARG A 357 -7.71 17.47 -8.15
CA ARG A 357 -8.70 18.43 -8.63
C ARG A 357 -8.01 19.63 -9.30
N PRO A 358 -8.42 20.05 -10.51
CA PRO A 358 -7.85 21.22 -11.17
C PRO A 358 -8.06 22.50 -10.35
N GLY A 359 -7.01 23.28 -10.13
CA GLY A 359 -7.08 24.60 -9.49
C GLY A 359 -6.67 24.65 -8.01
N GLU A 360 -6.41 23.51 -7.36
CA GLU A 360 -5.78 23.48 -6.03
C GLU A 360 -4.25 23.51 -6.18
N PRO A 361 -3.52 24.40 -5.46
CA PRO A 361 -2.06 24.45 -5.56
C PRO A 361 -1.41 23.21 -4.95
N PHE A 362 -0.54 22.55 -5.72
CA PHE A 362 0.34 21.49 -5.21
C PHE A 362 1.28 22.03 -4.14
N THR A 363 1.53 21.25 -3.10
CA THR A 363 2.51 21.62 -2.07
C THR A 363 3.94 21.21 -2.44
N PHE A 364 4.15 20.35 -3.45
CA PHE A 364 5.46 19.99 -4.00
C PHE A 364 5.38 19.75 -5.53
N THR A 365 6.32 20.35 -6.27
CA THR A 365 6.60 20.33 -7.73
C THR A 365 7.11 18.94 -8.16
N THR A 366 6.88 18.34 -9.34
CA THR A 366 6.64 18.73 -10.74
C THR A 366 5.93 17.55 -11.43
N ALA A 367 4.88 17.77 -12.23
CA ALA A 367 4.06 16.70 -12.81
C ALA A 367 4.58 16.21 -14.18
N PHE A 368 4.57 14.89 -14.42
CA PHE A 368 4.60 14.27 -15.75
C PHE A 368 3.42 13.30 -15.91
N SER A 369 2.88 13.21 -17.13
CA SER A 369 1.68 12.45 -17.51
C SER A 369 1.92 10.92 -17.48
N PRO A 370 0.95 10.10 -17.03
CA PRO A 370 1.06 8.62 -17.03
C PRO A 370 1.11 7.97 -18.42
N GLN A 371 0.56 8.60 -19.47
CA GLN A 371 0.49 8.01 -20.81
C GLN A 371 1.84 7.99 -21.54
N ASP A 372 2.79 8.84 -21.11
CA ASP A 372 4.14 8.91 -21.69
C ASP A 372 5.13 7.96 -20.98
N TYR A 373 4.71 7.12 -20.03
CA TYR A 373 5.65 6.34 -19.22
C TYR A 373 5.90 4.92 -19.73
N PHE A 374 4.85 4.19 -20.12
CA PHE A 374 4.99 2.79 -20.58
C PHE A 374 5.59 2.65 -21.99
N SER A 375 5.41 3.66 -22.84
CA SER A 375 5.95 3.67 -24.22
C SER A 375 7.30 4.39 -24.33
N SER A 376 7.58 5.41 -23.51
CA SER A 376 8.77 6.28 -23.69
C SER A 376 9.86 6.16 -22.62
N VAL A 377 9.61 5.65 -21.41
CA VAL A 377 10.64 5.69 -20.35
C VAL A 377 11.42 4.37 -20.22
N LEU A 378 10.81 3.22 -20.55
CA LEU A 378 11.55 1.95 -20.62
C LEU A 378 12.64 1.92 -21.71
N PRO A 379 12.48 2.58 -22.88
CA PRO A 379 13.56 2.65 -23.88
C PRO A 379 14.60 3.75 -23.62
N LEU A 380 14.33 4.76 -22.78
CA LEU A 380 15.21 5.93 -22.59
C LEU A 380 16.15 5.86 -21.37
N ILE A 381 16.13 4.78 -20.59
CA ILE A 381 17.10 4.51 -19.50
C ILE A 381 18.36 3.80 -20.01
N LEU A 382 18.41 3.41 -21.28
CA LEU A 382 19.54 2.66 -21.84
C LEU A 382 20.20 3.41 -23.00
N ASN A 383 21.17 4.26 -22.65
CA ASN A 383 22.36 4.43 -23.48
C ASN A 383 23.55 3.84 -22.70
N PRO A 384 23.89 2.56 -22.90
CA PRO A 384 24.97 1.96 -22.15
C PRO A 384 26.31 2.50 -22.64
N GLN A 385 27.08 3.13 -21.74
CA GLN A 385 28.52 2.99 -21.81
C GLN A 385 28.94 1.89 -20.84
N VAL A 386 29.34 0.76 -21.41
CA VAL A 386 29.89 -0.39 -20.71
C VAL A 386 31.29 -0.02 -20.21
N SER A 387 31.55 -0.17 -18.91
CA SER A 387 32.91 -0.20 -18.39
C SER A 387 33.52 -1.55 -18.78
N THR A 388 34.27 -1.59 -19.87
CA THR A 388 35.08 -2.77 -20.22
C THR A 388 36.32 -2.78 -19.31
N ARG A 389 36.66 -3.96 -18.79
CA ARG A 389 37.77 -4.17 -17.86
C ARG A 389 39.12 -4.03 -18.56
N GLY A 390 39.51 -2.81 -18.90
CA GLY A 390 40.88 -2.43 -19.22
C GLY A 390 41.64 -2.13 -17.93
N ARG A 391 42.65 -2.94 -17.60
CA ARG A 391 43.56 -2.79 -16.45
C ARG A 391 43.95 -1.33 -16.20
N GLN A 392 43.56 -0.79 -15.03
CA GLN A 392 44.44 -0.20 -14.03
C GLN A 392 43.59 0.38 -12.88
N ASN A 393 44.20 0.46 -11.71
CA ASN A 393 43.70 0.86 -10.40
C ASN A 393 43.02 2.25 -10.37
N LYS A 394 41.91 2.43 -11.09
CA LYS A 394 41.12 3.67 -11.15
C LYS A 394 39.87 3.50 -10.30
N LYS A 395 39.66 4.46 -9.39
CA LYS A 395 38.43 4.60 -8.60
C LYS A 395 37.21 4.50 -9.51
N THR A 396 36.22 3.72 -9.11
CA THR A 396 34.90 3.64 -9.75
C THR A 396 34.37 5.05 -10.02
N GLN A 397 34.17 5.39 -11.30
CA GLN A 397 33.59 6.68 -11.69
C GLN A 397 32.07 6.57 -11.63
N SER A 398 31.42 7.51 -10.93
CA SER A 398 29.96 7.57 -10.85
C SER A 398 29.39 8.00 -12.21
N LEU A 399 28.57 7.15 -12.83
CA LEU A 399 27.89 7.45 -14.11
C LEU A 399 26.95 8.66 -13.99
N LEU A 400 26.28 8.79 -12.84
CA LEU A 400 25.43 9.92 -12.49
C LEU A 400 25.64 10.23 -10.99
N SER A 401 25.87 11.48 -10.65
CA SER A 401 26.04 11.91 -9.25
C SER A 401 25.28 13.21 -8.99
N CYS A 402 24.41 13.23 -7.98
CA CYS A 402 23.72 14.44 -7.52
C CYS A 402 24.58 15.15 -6.46
N ASN A 403 25.17 16.30 -6.80
CA ASN A 403 26.01 17.08 -5.89
C ASN A 403 25.16 18.08 -5.06
N ARG A 404 24.48 17.55 -4.04
CA ARG A 404 23.54 18.32 -3.21
C ARG A 404 24.19 19.48 -2.43
N LYS A 405 25.46 19.32 -2.04
CA LYS A 405 26.20 20.34 -1.27
C LYS A 405 26.45 21.59 -2.12
N THR A 406 26.71 21.44 -3.41
CA THR A 406 26.90 22.56 -4.33
C THR A 406 25.58 23.27 -4.65
N LEU A 407 24.45 22.56 -4.58
CA LEU A 407 23.11 23.08 -4.86
C LEU A 407 22.33 23.57 -3.62
N GLN A 408 22.93 23.53 -2.42
CA GLN A 408 22.33 23.96 -1.15
C GLN A 408 20.93 23.35 -0.87
N LEU A 409 20.69 22.11 -1.30
CA LEU A 409 19.39 21.45 -1.11
C LEU A 409 19.22 20.98 0.36
N PRO A 410 18.02 21.11 0.95
CA PRO A 410 17.76 20.65 2.32
C PRO A 410 18.03 19.15 2.53
N ASP A 411 18.45 18.78 3.74
CA ASP A 411 18.87 17.41 4.08
C ASP A 411 17.77 16.34 3.90
N GLY A 412 16.50 16.76 3.86
CA GLY A 412 15.35 15.87 3.64
C GLY A 412 15.03 15.57 2.17
N VAL A 413 15.62 16.28 1.20
CA VAL A 413 15.22 16.17 -0.21
C VAL A 413 15.75 14.87 -0.84
N PRO A 414 14.91 14.09 -1.55
CA PRO A 414 15.33 12.90 -2.28
C PRO A 414 16.36 13.20 -3.39
N ALA A 415 17.24 12.24 -3.76
CA ALA A 415 18.21 12.46 -4.85
C ALA A 415 17.51 12.41 -6.21
N VAL A 416 16.49 11.57 -6.30
CA VAL A 416 15.61 11.40 -7.44
C VAL A 416 14.20 11.37 -6.87
N HIS A 417 13.36 12.28 -7.33
CA HIS A 417 11.96 12.38 -6.96
C HIS A 417 11.11 12.19 -8.21
N LEU A 418 10.17 11.26 -8.16
CA LEU A 418 9.21 11.04 -9.23
C LEU A 418 7.80 11.26 -8.68
N GLN A 419 7.04 12.12 -9.35
CA GLN A 419 5.67 12.44 -8.97
C GLN A 419 4.73 12.08 -10.12
N PHE A 420 3.74 11.26 -9.80
CA PHE A 420 2.66 10.86 -10.69
C PHE A 420 1.36 11.47 -10.19
N THR A 421 0.66 12.19 -11.06
CA THR A 421 -0.62 12.81 -10.71
C THR A 421 -1.63 12.55 -11.80
N GLU A 422 -2.74 11.92 -11.43
CA GLU A 422 -3.89 11.77 -12.29
C GLU A 422 -4.84 12.95 -12.07
N TYR A 423 -4.95 13.79 -13.10
CA TYR A 423 -5.88 14.91 -13.11
C TYR A 423 -7.28 14.42 -13.48
N TYR A 424 -8.26 14.76 -12.65
CA TYR A 424 -9.66 14.56 -13.00
C TYR A 424 -10.24 15.87 -13.55
N PHE A 425 -10.61 15.89 -14.81
CA PHE A 425 -11.41 16.97 -15.38
C PHE A 425 -12.87 16.52 -15.33
N SER A 426 -13.72 17.23 -14.58
CA SER A 426 -15.16 17.06 -14.78
C SER A 426 -15.46 17.53 -16.19
N ASP A 427 -16.16 16.72 -16.99
CA ASP A 427 -16.71 17.16 -18.29
C ASP A 427 -17.70 18.29 -18.03
N ASN A 428 -17.17 19.50 -17.94
CA ASN A 428 -17.93 20.71 -17.85
C ASN A 428 -17.94 21.27 -19.28
N PRO A 429 -19.06 21.20 -20.03
CA PRO A 429 -19.12 21.65 -21.42
C PRO A 429 -18.82 23.15 -21.60
N SER A 430 -18.59 23.89 -20.50
CA SER A 430 -18.19 25.30 -20.48
C SER A 430 -16.67 25.54 -20.53
N LEU A 431 -15.83 24.52 -20.35
CA LEU A 431 -14.36 24.67 -20.29
C LEU A 431 -13.61 24.17 -21.53
N SER A 432 -14.30 23.61 -22.52
CA SER A 432 -13.71 23.10 -23.78
C SER A 432 -13.14 24.19 -24.70
N GLY A 433 -13.23 25.48 -24.34
CA GLY A 433 -12.86 26.59 -25.22
C GLY A 433 -11.65 27.43 -24.82
N ARG A 434 -10.81 27.02 -23.83
CA ARG A 434 -9.74 27.92 -23.34
C ARG A 434 -8.30 27.43 -23.41
N TRP A 435 -8.05 26.25 -23.96
CA TRP A 435 -6.69 25.77 -24.18
C TRP A 435 -6.63 25.03 -25.52
N SER A 436 -6.53 25.81 -26.58
CA SER A 436 -6.06 25.40 -27.91
C SER A 436 -4.82 26.20 -28.25
#